data_AF-A0A2K4ZPE8-F1
#
_entry.id   AF-A0A2K4ZPE8-F1
#
_cell.length_a   1.000
_cell.length_b   1.000
_cell.length_c   1.000
_cell.angle_alpha   90.00
_cell.angle_beta   90.00
_cell.angle_gamma   90.00
#
_symmetry.space_group_name_H-M   'P 1'
#
loop_
_entity.id
_entity.type
_entity.pdbx_description
1 polymer ?
#
loop_
_entity_poly.entity_id
_entity_poly.type
_entity_poly.pdbx_seq_one_letter_code
_entity_poly.pdbx_strand_id
1 'polypeptide(L)'
;MKGISLKNMEPLTAEERAFSADLENYNLFFKYMKINKLDQEEWYDILILHYLRAVKKYLNIPHLQQYEFGAVLFKTLDSARSNYCKSRTTQKRMPEGGVCSLNYIIDDGKGKEMHVDAWLIDKRTSVERQIISKSCFEEFWSAIDGFYWNEQMKTVASLLLEGYSKREVIEHMRIGFNDPQWGNSVSDWNFTINQLRTAFKDVYGF
;
A
#
# COMPACT_ATOMS: atom_id res chain seq x y z
N MET A 1 40.92 9.46 -9.24
CA MET A 1 39.70 8.94 -9.90
C MET A 1 38.52 9.27 -9.02
N LYS A 2 37.57 10.12 -9.48
CA LYS A 2 36.36 10.42 -8.69
C LYS A 2 35.53 9.14 -8.59
N GLY A 3 35.34 8.64 -7.37
CA GLY A 3 34.42 7.54 -7.12
C GLY A 3 33.00 8.05 -7.33
N ILE A 4 32.37 7.64 -8.44
CA ILE A 4 31.00 8.03 -8.75
C ILE A 4 30.08 7.19 -7.86
N SER A 5 29.43 7.85 -6.91
CA SER A 5 28.47 7.24 -6.01
C SER A 5 27.18 6.94 -6.77
N LEU A 6 27.04 5.72 -7.28
CA LEU A 6 25.81 5.23 -7.93
C LEU A 6 24.68 4.91 -6.94
N LYS A 7 24.81 5.29 -5.66
CA LYS A 7 23.83 4.98 -4.61
C LYS A 7 22.54 5.81 -4.74
N ASN A 8 22.61 7.00 -5.33
CA ASN A 8 21.46 7.89 -5.49
C ASN A 8 21.23 8.14 -6.99
N MET A 9 20.00 7.92 -7.48
CA MET A 9 19.60 8.31 -8.83
C MET A 9 19.52 9.83 -8.90
N GLU A 10 20.66 10.49 -9.05
CA GLU A 10 20.70 11.92 -9.36
C GLU A 10 19.95 12.18 -10.68
N PRO A 11 19.45 13.41 -10.91
CA PRO A 11 18.90 13.78 -12.21
C PRO A 11 19.88 13.48 -13.37
N LEU A 12 19.35 13.19 -14.55
CA LEU A 12 20.16 12.98 -15.76
C LEU A 12 20.76 14.30 -16.23
N THR A 13 22.04 14.29 -16.62
CA THR A 13 22.66 15.40 -17.34
C THR A 13 22.03 15.55 -18.73
N ALA A 14 22.29 16.67 -19.41
CA ALA A 14 21.79 16.89 -20.76
C ALA A 14 22.28 15.81 -21.76
N GLU A 15 23.53 15.41 -21.63
CA GLU A 15 24.14 14.35 -22.44
C GLU A 15 23.51 12.98 -22.16
N GLU A 16 23.36 12.61 -20.88
CA GLU A 16 22.72 11.34 -20.52
C GLU A 16 21.26 11.29 -20.98
N ARG A 17 20.55 12.43 -20.93
CA ARG A 17 19.18 12.54 -21.44
C ARG A 17 19.13 12.35 -22.95
N ALA A 18 20.00 13.02 -23.71
CA ALA A 18 20.06 12.88 -25.16
C ALA A 18 20.39 11.43 -25.56
N PHE A 19 21.39 10.82 -24.90
CA PHE A 19 21.75 9.42 -25.15
C PHE A 19 20.60 8.46 -24.84
N SER A 20 19.88 8.70 -23.74
CA SER A 20 18.75 7.86 -23.33
C SER A 20 17.53 7.98 -24.25
N ALA A 21 17.33 9.14 -24.86
CA ALA A 21 16.21 9.45 -25.75
C ALA A 21 16.47 9.07 -27.21
N ASP A 22 17.73 8.78 -27.56
CA ASP A 22 18.10 8.26 -28.87
C ASP A 22 17.33 6.96 -29.16
N LEU A 23 16.69 6.92 -30.33
CA LEU A 23 15.75 5.86 -30.70
C LEU A 23 16.47 4.51 -30.81
N GLU A 24 17.72 4.49 -31.28
CA GLU A 24 18.51 3.26 -31.39
C GLU A 24 18.81 2.66 -30.02
N ASN A 25 19.27 3.49 -29.08
CA ASN A 25 19.57 3.07 -27.71
C ASN A 25 18.31 2.64 -26.95
N TYR A 26 17.22 3.39 -27.12
CA TYR A 26 15.96 3.08 -26.46
C TYR A 26 15.33 1.80 -27.04
N ASN A 27 15.47 1.53 -28.34
CA ASN A 27 15.01 0.28 -28.94
C ASN A 27 15.74 -0.97 -28.40
N LEU A 28 16.98 -0.84 -27.91
CA LEU A 28 17.68 -1.95 -27.26
C LEU A 28 16.98 -2.40 -25.97
N PHE A 29 16.30 -1.49 -25.27
CA PHE A 29 15.49 -1.82 -24.09
C PHE A 29 14.32 -2.74 -24.45
N PHE A 30 13.56 -2.40 -25.49
CA PHE A 30 12.47 -3.26 -25.98
C PHE A 30 12.98 -4.56 -26.60
N LYS A 31 14.12 -4.52 -27.28
CA LYS A 31 14.80 -5.72 -27.79
C LYS A 31 15.13 -6.69 -26.65
N TYR A 32 15.65 -6.19 -25.53
CA TYR A 32 15.91 -7.02 -24.35
C TYR A 32 14.62 -7.67 -23.81
N MET A 33 13.54 -6.89 -23.68
CA MET A 33 12.24 -7.43 -23.20
C MET A 33 11.70 -8.51 -24.14
N LYS A 34 11.76 -8.27 -25.46
CA LYS A 34 11.34 -9.24 -26.48
C LYS A 34 12.15 -10.54 -26.41
N ILE A 35 13.47 -10.45 -26.29
CA ILE A 35 14.36 -11.63 -26.18
C ILE A 35 14.02 -12.45 -24.94
N ASN A 36 13.75 -11.79 -23.81
CA ASN A 36 13.47 -12.44 -22.54
C ASN A 36 11.98 -12.78 -22.33
N LYS A 37 11.12 -12.55 -23.33
CA LYS A 37 9.66 -12.78 -23.28
C LYS A 37 9.01 -12.10 -22.07
N LEU A 38 9.44 -10.87 -21.79
CA LEU A 38 8.90 -10.06 -20.71
C LEU A 38 7.70 -9.28 -21.20
N ASP A 39 6.60 -9.34 -20.46
CA ASP A 39 5.43 -8.52 -20.73
C ASP A 39 5.74 -7.04 -20.49
N GLN A 40 5.32 -6.17 -21.41
CA GLN A 40 5.68 -4.76 -21.33
C GLN A 40 4.93 -4.04 -20.21
N GLU A 41 3.66 -4.40 -19.95
CA GLU A 41 2.86 -3.77 -18.89
C GLU A 41 3.46 -4.06 -17.51
N GLU A 42 3.93 -5.28 -17.28
CA GLU A 42 4.58 -5.64 -16.01
C GLU A 42 6.01 -5.10 -15.89
N TRP A 43 6.84 -5.24 -16.94
CA TRP A 43 8.29 -5.09 -16.82
C TRP A 43 8.83 -3.70 -17.13
N TYR A 44 8.05 -2.82 -17.76
CA TYR A 44 8.52 -1.48 -18.12
C TYR A 44 8.95 -0.69 -16.89
N ASP A 45 8.06 -0.53 -15.91
CA ASP A 45 8.33 0.26 -14.70
C ASP A 45 9.42 -0.36 -13.82
N ILE A 46 9.51 -1.69 -13.82
CA ILE A 46 10.55 -2.44 -13.09
C ILE A 46 11.94 -2.14 -13.67
N LEU A 47 12.05 -2.05 -15.00
CA LEU A 47 13.35 -2.05 -15.69
C LEU A 47 13.78 -0.67 -16.22
N ILE A 48 12.87 0.28 -16.42
CA ILE A 48 13.19 1.60 -17.02
C ILE A 48 14.22 2.38 -16.20
N LEU A 49 14.11 2.34 -14.87
CA LEU A 49 15.11 2.96 -13.98
C LEU A 49 16.49 2.30 -14.13
N HIS A 50 16.53 1.00 -14.43
CA HIS A 50 17.78 0.27 -14.66
C HIS A 50 18.36 0.52 -16.05
N TYR A 51 17.54 0.80 -17.06
CA TYR A 51 17.99 1.33 -18.35
C TYR A 51 18.71 2.68 -18.15
N LEU A 52 18.09 3.62 -17.43
CA LEU A 52 18.73 4.91 -17.14
C LEU A 52 20.02 4.75 -16.34
N ARG A 53 20.07 3.83 -15.38
CA ARG A 53 21.32 3.48 -14.69
C ARG A 53 22.38 2.94 -15.64
N ALA A 54 22.01 2.13 -16.63
CA ALA A 54 22.94 1.63 -17.63
C ALA A 54 23.51 2.76 -18.49
N VAL A 55 22.69 3.72 -18.91
CA VAL A 55 23.12 4.93 -19.63
C VAL A 55 24.14 5.70 -18.79
N LYS A 56 23.79 6.03 -17.54
CA LYS A 56 24.71 6.70 -16.62
C LYS A 56 26.01 5.93 -16.45
N LYS A 57 25.93 4.62 -16.23
CA LYS A 57 27.09 3.76 -16.02
C LYS A 57 28.00 3.74 -17.25
N TYR A 58 27.42 3.68 -18.45
CA TYR A 58 28.15 3.65 -19.72
C TYR A 58 28.87 4.98 -20.02
N LEU A 59 28.20 6.12 -19.84
CA LEU A 59 28.78 7.43 -20.11
C LEU A 59 29.82 7.84 -19.07
N ASN A 60 29.60 7.50 -17.79
CA ASN A 60 30.47 7.94 -16.71
C ASN A 60 31.68 7.04 -16.43
N ILE A 61 31.72 5.81 -16.97
CA ILE A 61 32.82 4.86 -16.76
C ILE A 61 33.50 4.61 -18.11
N PRO A 62 34.62 5.30 -18.42
CA PRO A 62 35.29 5.20 -19.73
C PRO A 62 35.66 3.77 -20.12
N HIS A 63 36.02 2.92 -19.16
CA HIS A 63 36.35 1.52 -19.43
C HIS A 63 35.18 0.71 -20.01
N LEU A 64 33.92 1.11 -19.76
CA LEU A 64 32.76 0.43 -20.33
C LEU A 64 32.49 0.80 -21.79
N GLN A 65 33.05 1.92 -22.26
CA GLN A 65 32.93 2.37 -23.65
C GLN A 65 33.77 1.53 -24.63
N GLN A 66 34.60 0.61 -24.12
CA GLN A 66 35.24 -0.42 -24.95
C GLN A 66 34.24 -1.47 -25.48
N TYR A 67 33.05 -1.55 -24.89
CA TYR A 67 31.97 -2.45 -25.27
C TYR A 67 30.83 -1.66 -25.91
N GLU A 68 30.02 -2.33 -26.73
CA GLU A 68 28.76 -1.73 -27.18
C GLU A 68 27.81 -1.50 -26.01
N PHE A 69 27.07 -0.39 -26.05
CA PHE A 69 26.09 -0.04 -25.02
C PHE A 69 25.10 -1.17 -24.75
N GLY A 70 24.65 -1.88 -25.79
CA GLY A 70 23.74 -3.02 -25.67
C GLY A 70 24.24 -4.11 -24.72
N ALA A 71 25.54 -4.41 -24.72
CA ALA A 71 26.12 -5.41 -23.81
C ALA A 71 26.07 -4.93 -22.35
N VAL A 72 26.39 -3.66 -22.11
CA VAL A 72 26.34 -3.05 -20.77
C VAL A 72 24.89 -2.96 -20.27
N LEU A 73 23.96 -2.61 -21.15
CA LEU A 73 22.54 -2.56 -20.88
C LEU A 73 22.01 -3.94 -20.48
N PHE A 74 22.24 -4.97 -21.30
CA PHE A 74 21.71 -6.31 -21.05
C PHE A 74 22.19 -6.87 -19.72
N LYS A 75 23.49 -6.72 -19.40
CA LYS A 75 24.03 -7.13 -18.08
C LYS A 75 23.41 -6.37 -16.92
N THR A 76 23.11 -5.09 -17.10
CA THR A 76 22.45 -4.26 -16.08
C THR A 76 21.00 -4.71 -15.87
N LEU A 77 20.27 -4.97 -16.95
CA LEU A 77 18.88 -5.45 -16.91
C LEU A 77 18.77 -6.88 -16.38
N ASP A 78 19.71 -7.77 -16.71
CA ASP A 78 19.76 -9.13 -16.17
C ASP A 78 19.91 -9.11 -14.64
N SER A 79 20.81 -8.25 -14.15
CA SER A 79 21.02 -8.06 -12.72
C SER A 79 19.75 -7.53 -12.04
N ALA A 80 19.08 -6.55 -12.67
CA ALA A 80 17.82 -5.99 -12.17
C ALA A 80 16.71 -7.05 -12.10
N ARG A 81 16.50 -7.80 -13.18
CA ARG A 81 15.53 -8.88 -13.26
C ARG A 81 15.79 -9.96 -12.21
N SER A 82 17.04 -10.42 -12.08
CA SER A 82 17.41 -11.42 -11.07
C SER A 82 17.11 -10.93 -9.66
N ASN A 83 17.47 -9.68 -9.35
CA ASN A 83 17.20 -9.08 -8.05
C ASN A 83 15.69 -8.93 -7.78
N TYR A 84 14.91 -8.53 -8.79
CA TYR A 84 13.45 -8.45 -8.68
C TYR A 84 12.85 -9.81 -8.36
N CYS A 85 13.20 -10.86 -9.13
CA CYS A 85 12.73 -12.23 -8.90
C CYS A 85 13.12 -12.73 -7.50
N LYS A 86 14.39 -12.59 -7.10
CA LYS A 86 14.85 -12.94 -5.75
C LYS A 86 14.08 -12.21 -4.68
N SER A 87 13.82 -10.91 -4.88
CA SER A 87 13.04 -10.12 -3.94
C SER A 87 11.63 -10.69 -3.77
N ARG A 88 10.98 -11.12 -4.86
CA ARG A 88 9.64 -11.71 -4.83
C ARG A 88 9.60 -13.08 -4.15
N THR A 89 10.65 -13.88 -4.29
CA THR A 89 10.74 -15.23 -3.72
C THR A 89 11.41 -15.30 -2.36
N THR A 90 11.78 -14.16 -1.76
CA THR A 90 12.33 -14.15 -0.40
C THR A 90 11.34 -14.72 0.62
N GLN A 91 11.85 -15.39 1.66
CA GLN A 91 11.02 -15.93 2.75
C GLN A 91 10.10 -14.88 3.41
N LYS A 92 10.50 -13.60 3.41
CA LYS A 92 9.64 -12.50 3.90
C LYS A 92 8.35 -12.35 3.08
N ARG A 93 8.38 -12.67 1.77
CA ARG A 93 7.25 -12.54 0.84
C ARG A 93 6.60 -13.87 0.47
N MET A 94 7.35 -14.97 0.55
CA MET A 94 6.89 -16.34 0.32
C MET A 94 7.41 -17.26 1.44
N PRO A 95 6.89 -17.14 2.68
CA PRO A 95 7.23 -18.04 3.77
C PRO A 95 6.69 -19.46 3.48
N GLU A 96 7.34 -20.48 4.02
CA GLU A 96 6.97 -21.89 3.79
C GLU A 96 5.52 -22.21 4.22
N GLY A 97 5.00 -21.50 5.24
CA GLY A 97 3.61 -21.61 5.71
C GLY A 97 2.60 -20.74 4.97
N GLY A 98 3.00 -20.02 3.92
CA GLY A 98 2.14 -19.07 3.21
C GLY A 98 1.85 -17.78 4.01
N VAL A 99 1.03 -16.91 3.44
CA VAL A 99 0.61 -15.65 4.06
C VAL A 99 -0.84 -15.80 4.50
N CYS A 100 -1.14 -15.51 5.77
CA CYS A 100 -2.50 -15.50 6.31
C CYS A 100 -3.03 -14.06 6.46
N SER A 101 -4.32 -13.87 6.21
CA SER A 101 -5.01 -12.61 6.56
C SER A 101 -5.09 -12.47 8.08
N LEU A 102 -4.99 -11.25 8.60
CA LEU A 102 -5.26 -10.99 10.02
C LEU A 102 -6.70 -11.36 10.40
N ASN A 103 -7.61 -11.21 9.44
CA ASN A 103 -9.03 -11.54 9.61
C ASN A 103 -9.31 -13.04 9.43
N TYR A 104 -8.27 -13.88 9.31
CA TYR A 104 -8.46 -15.31 9.17
C TYR A 104 -9.05 -15.89 10.47
N ILE A 105 -10.11 -16.68 10.33
CA ILE A 105 -10.77 -17.38 11.41
C ILE A 105 -10.27 -18.83 11.41
N ILE A 106 -9.79 -19.28 12.56
CA ILE A 106 -9.40 -20.67 12.81
C ILE A 106 -10.54 -21.33 13.58
N ASP A 107 -11.07 -22.43 13.06
CA ASP A 107 -11.95 -23.32 13.81
C ASP A 107 -11.08 -24.24 14.68
N ASP A 108 -11.30 -24.21 15.99
CA ASP A 108 -10.59 -25.06 16.95
C ASP A 108 -11.05 -26.54 16.92
N GLY A 109 -11.97 -26.89 16.01
CA GLY A 109 -12.57 -28.22 15.87
C GLY A 109 -13.56 -28.56 16.98
N LYS A 110 -13.80 -27.62 17.90
CA LYS A 110 -14.82 -27.69 18.96
C LYS A 110 -15.95 -26.68 18.71
N GLY A 111 -16.00 -26.09 17.51
CA GLY A 111 -17.00 -25.12 17.09
C GLY A 111 -16.72 -23.72 17.62
N LYS A 112 -15.52 -23.44 18.13
CA LYS A 112 -15.13 -22.08 18.54
C LYS A 112 -14.25 -21.46 17.48
N GLU A 113 -14.79 -20.42 16.85
CA GLU A 113 -14.06 -19.58 15.91
C GLU A 113 -13.09 -18.66 16.66
N MET A 114 -11.82 -18.66 16.26
CA MET A 114 -10.79 -17.78 16.80
C MET A 114 -10.15 -16.97 15.68
N HIS A 115 -10.18 -15.64 15.80
CA HIS A 115 -9.43 -14.77 14.90
C HIS A 115 -7.93 -14.82 15.21
N VAL A 116 -7.10 -14.79 14.15
CA VAL A 116 -5.63 -14.79 14.26
C VAL A 116 -5.11 -13.53 14.97
N ASP A 117 -5.79 -12.40 14.81
CA ASP A 117 -5.44 -11.12 15.44
C ASP A 117 -5.46 -11.17 16.98
N ALA A 118 -6.23 -12.07 17.60
CA ALA A 118 -6.27 -12.26 19.04
C ALA A 118 -4.91 -12.66 19.64
N TRP A 119 -3.99 -13.16 18.80
CA TRP A 119 -2.65 -13.60 19.18
C TRP A 119 -1.61 -12.49 18.99
N LEU A 120 -1.98 -11.35 18.37
CA LEU A 120 -1.12 -10.20 18.09
C LEU A 120 -1.23 -9.14 19.20
N ILE A 121 -1.01 -9.55 20.44
CA ILE A 121 -0.98 -8.65 21.60
C ILE A 121 0.25 -7.74 21.51
N ASP A 122 0.06 -6.43 21.60
CA ASP A 122 1.16 -5.47 21.67
C ASP A 122 1.91 -5.66 23.00
N LYS A 123 3.15 -6.17 22.93
CA LYS A 123 3.98 -6.41 24.11
C LYS A 123 4.37 -5.14 24.88
N ARG A 124 4.20 -3.96 24.28
CA ARG A 124 4.55 -2.67 24.91
C ARG A 124 3.42 -2.09 25.74
N THR A 125 2.19 -2.52 25.48
CA THR A 125 1.00 -2.04 26.18
C THR A 125 0.53 -3.10 27.18
N SER A 126 0.00 -2.70 28.34
CA SER A 126 -0.53 -3.70 29.28
C SER A 126 -1.66 -4.50 28.64
N VAL A 127 -1.67 -5.81 28.89
CA VAL A 127 -2.70 -6.72 28.35
C VAL A 127 -4.09 -6.30 28.83
N GLU A 128 -4.21 -5.89 30.09
CA GLU A 128 -5.44 -5.35 30.67
C GLU A 128 -5.96 -4.15 29.87
N ARG A 129 -5.10 -3.18 29.53
CA ARG A 129 -5.52 -2.01 28.76
C ARG A 129 -6.01 -2.41 27.37
N GLN A 130 -5.32 -3.34 26.71
CA GLN A 130 -5.73 -3.83 25.39
C GLN A 130 -7.07 -4.55 25.42
N ILE A 131 -7.28 -5.43 26.41
CA ILE A 131 -8.54 -6.15 26.58
C ILE A 131 -9.68 -5.17 26.90
N ILE A 132 -9.46 -4.22 27.82
CA ILE A 132 -10.45 -3.19 28.16
C ILE A 132 -10.79 -2.36 26.92
N SER A 133 -9.79 -1.86 26.19
CA SER A 133 -10.03 -1.09 24.97
C SER A 133 -10.82 -1.87 23.92
N LYS A 134 -10.52 -3.17 23.74
CA LYS A 134 -11.28 -4.04 22.84
C LYS A 134 -12.73 -4.23 23.31
N SER A 135 -12.94 -4.56 24.58
CA SER A 135 -14.28 -4.75 25.17
C SER A 135 -15.12 -3.48 25.03
N CYS A 136 -14.57 -2.32 25.40
CA CYS A 136 -15.26 -1.04 25.25
C CYS A 136 -15.58 -0.72 23.78
N PHE A 137 -14.71 -1.08 22.84
CA PHE A 137 -15.00 -0.86 21.42
C PHE A 137 -16.16 -1.73 20.93
N GLU A 138 -16.19 -3.01 21.32
CA GLU A 138 -17.29 -3.93 21.00
C GLU A 138 -18.61 -3.49 21.64
N GLU A 139 -18.57 -3.09 22.91
CA GLU A 139 -19.71 -2.53 23.65
C GLU A 139 -20.23 -1.24 22.99
N PHE A 140 -19.34 -0.35 22.55
CA PHE A 140 -19.72 0.86 21.82
C PHE A 140 -20.43 0.53 20.51
N TRP A 141 -19.93 -0.44 19.74
CA TRP A 141 -20.58 -0.85 18.49
C TRP A 141 -21.95 -1.48 18.74
N SER A 142 -22.08 -2.26 19.82
CA SER A 142 -23.36 -2.81 20.25
C SER A 142 -24.31 -1.75 20.81
N ALA A 143 -23.81 -0.69 21.43
CA ALA A 143 -24.64 0.41 21.92
C ALA A 143 -25.28 1.17 20.75
N ILE A 144 -24.57 1.33 19.63
CA ILE A 144 -25.10 1.93 18.41
C ILE A 144 -26.32 1.16 17.88
N ASP A 145 -26.38 -0.16 18.07
CA ASP A 145 -27.52 -0.98 17.62
C ASP A 145 -28.85 -0.62 18.30
N GLY A 146 -28.81 0.04 19.46
CA GLY A 146 -30.01 0.54 20.14
C GLY A 146 -30.64 1.78 19.51
N PHE A 147 -29.98 2.43 18.55
CA PHE A 147 -30.44 3.67 17.93
C PHE A 147 -31.22 3.42 16.63
N TYR A 148 -32.19 4.28 16.34
CA TYR A 148 -32.98 4.21 15.10
C TYR A 148 -32.12 4.41 13.83
N TRP A 149 -31.01 5.16 13.91
CA TRP A 149 -30.09 5.44 12.79
C TRP A 149 -28.79 4.62 12.90
N ASN A 150 -28.88 3.40 13.43
CA ASN A 150 -27.72 2.55 13.69
C ASN A 150 -26.82 2.33 12.47
N GLU A 151 -27.39 2.00 11.31
CA GLU A 151 -26.65 1.76 10.06
C GLU A 151 -25.90 3.03 9.58
N GLN A 152 -26.56 4.18 9.62
CA GLN A 152 -25.94 5.46 9.28
C GLN A 152 -24.84 5.82 10.28
N MET A 153 -25.09 5.62 11.58
CA MET A 153 -24.14 5.87 12.65
C MET A 153 -22.88 5.00 12.50
N LYS A 154 -23.04 3.69 12.24
CA LYS A 154 -21.94 2.75 12.00
C LYS A 154 -21.11 3.13 10.78
N THR A 155 -21.78 3.53 9.69
CA THR A 155 -21.12 3.93 8.44
C THR A 155 -20.32 5.23 8.61
N VAL A 156 -20.90 6.22 9.30
CA VAL A 156 -20.20 7.47 9.62
C VAL A 156 -19.01 7.19 10.55
N ALA A 157 -19.19 6.35 11.57
CA ALA A 157 -18.12 6.00 12.50
C ALA A 157 -16.97 5.26 11.80
N SER A 158 -17.25 4.30 10.91
CA SER A 158 -16.22 3.56 10.18
C SER A 158 -15.42 4.50 9.27
N LEU A 159 -16.09 5.36 8.50
CA LEU A 159 -15.41 6.30 7.61
C LEU A 159 -14.56 7.32 8.38
N LEU A 160 -15.02 7.78 9.55
CA LEU A 160 -14.23 8.65 10.41
C LEU A 160 -12.99 7.95 10.98
N LEU A 161 -13.10 6.67 11.36
CA LEU A 161 -11.97 5.86 11.83
C LEU A 161 -10.93 5.62 10.74
N GLU A 162 -11.37 5.48 9.49
CA GLU A 162 -10.49 5.36 8.31
C GLU A 162 -9.81 6.69 7.93
N GLY A 163 -10.21 7.80 8.55
CA GLY A 163 -9.60 9.12 8.38
C GLY A 163 -10.22 9.99 7.29
N TYR A 164 -11.41 9.63 6.79
CA TYR A 164 -12.13 10.45 5.81
C TYR A 164 -12.54 11.80 6.41
N SER A 165 -12.46 12.85 5.60
CA SER A 165 -12.93 14.18 5.97
C SER A 165 -14.46 14.24 5.97
N LYS A 166 -15.04 15.16 6.75
CA LYS A 166 -16.50 15.37 6.81
C LYS A 166 -17.15 15.47 5.42
N ARG A 167 -16.50 16.16 4.47
CA ARG A 167 -17.05 16.33 3.11
C ARG A 167 -17.13 15.01 2.36
N GLU A 168 -16.09 14.19 2.46
CA GLU A 168 -16.05 12.87 1.81
C GLU A 168 -17.05 11.92 2.46
N VAL A 169 -17.18 11.94 3.79
CA VAL A 169 -18.18 11.13 4.50
C VAL A 169 -19.60 11.48 4.03
N ILE A 170 -19.92 12.77 3.88
CA ILE A 170 -21.24 13.20 3.36
C ILE A 170 -21.50 12.64 1.97
N GLU A 171 -20.50 12.66 1.09
CA GLU A 171 -20.65 12.13 -0.26
C GLU A 171 -20.85 10.60 -0.26
N HIS A 172 -20.05 9.87 0.54
CA HIS A 172 -20.22 8.44 0.73
C HIS A 172 -21.62 8.07 1.25
N MET A 173 -22.15 8.87 2.18
CA MET A 173 -23.47 8.64 2.77
C MET A 173 -24.61 8.91 1.77
N ARG A 174 -24.52 9.96 0.96
CA ARG A 174 -25.51 10.26 -0.10
C ARG A 174 -25.65 9.11 -1.09
N ILE A 175 -24.51 8.56 -1.51
CA ILE A 175 -24.46 7.46 -2.46
C ILE A 175 -24.91 6.16 -1.78
N GLY A 176 -24.39 5.86 -0.58
CA GLY A 176 -24.64 4.62 0.14
C GLY A 176 -26.08 4.44 0.61
N PHE A 177 -26.75 5.52 1.00
CA PHE A 177 -28.15 5.49 1.49
C PHE A 177 -29.17 6.03 0.49
N ASN A 178 -28.73 6.40 -0.73
CA ASN A 178 -29.57 7.03 -1.75
C ASN A 178 -30.40 8.22 -1.22
N ASP A 179 -29.79 9.02 -0.35
CA ASP A 179 -30.40 10.20 0.26
C ASP A 179 -29.64 11.46 -0.21
N PRO A 180 -30.13 12.15 -1.25
CA PRO A 180 -29.51 13.36 -1.78
C PRO A 180 -29.50 14.52 -0.79
N GLN A 181 -30.33 14.48 0.26
CA GLN A 181 -30.42 15.53 1.27
C GLN A 181 -29.47 15.28 2.45
N TRP A 182 -28.87 14.09 2.55
CA TRP A 182 -27.95 13.75 3.62
C TRP A 182 -26.77 14.73 3.68
N GLY A 183 -26.60 15.37 4.84
CA GLY A 183 -25.57 16.37 5.07
C GLY A 183 -25.80 17.75 4.41
N ASN A 184 -26.88 17.94 3.63
CA ASN A 184 -27.30 19.27 3.17
C ASN A 184 -28.04 20.04 4.29
N SER A 185 -28.71 19.32 5.19
CA SER A 185 -29.16 19.88 6.45
C SER A 185 -28.03 19.82 7.47
N VAL A 186 -27.71 20.97 8.08
CA VAL A 186 -26.78 21.01 9.23
C VAL A 186 -27.28 20.12 10.39
N SER A 187 -28.58 19.77 10.40
CA SER A 187 -29.20 18.93 11.42
C SER A 187 -28.81 17.45 11.33
N ASP A 188 -28.76 16.80 10.15
CA ASP A 188 -28.55 15.34 10.06
C ASP A 188 -27.14 14.91 10.51
N TRP A 189 -26.12 15.65 10.07
CA TRP A 189 -24.74 15.42 10.49
C TRP A 189 -24.57 15.65 11.99
N ASN A 190 -25.03 16.80 12.48
CA ASN A 190 -24.89 17.14 13.90
C ASN A 190 -25.69 16.19 14.79
N PHE A 191 -26.87 15.76 14.34
CA PHE A 191 -27.68 14.76 15.01
C PHE A 191 -26.93 13.43 15.10
N THR A 192 -26.44 12.90 13.98
CA THR A 192 -25.70 11.63 13.93
C THR A 192 -24.45 11.67 14.83
N ILE A 193 -23.67 12.75 14.77
CA ILE A 193 -22.50 12.93 15.62
C ILE A 193 -22.88 13.04 17.10
N ASN A 194 -23.98 13.72 17.43
CA ASN A 194 -24.44 13.80 18.81
C ASN A 194 -24.89 12.43 19.34
N GLN A 195 -25.60 11.63 18.55
CA GLN A 195 -25.96 10.26 18.95
C GLN A 195 -24.72 9.38 19.14
N LEU A 196 -23.74 9.48 18.24
CA LEU A 196 -22.46 8.77 18.38
C LEU A 196 -21.72 9.20 19.65
N ARG A 197 -21.73 10.49 19.99
CA ARG A 197 -21.15 11.00 21.24
C ARG A 197 -21.89 10.47 22.47
N THR A 198 -23.22 10.39 22.43
CA THR A 198 -24.00 9.81 23.52
C THR A 198 -23.62 8.35 23.73
N ALA A 199 -23.65 7.54 22.67
CA ALA A 199 -23.23 6.13 22.73
C ALA A 199 -21.80 5.98 23.23
N PHE A 200 -20.89 6.87 22.81
CA PHE A 200 -19.51 6.87 23.27
C PHE A 200 -19.39 7.20 24.77
N LYS A 201 -20.15 8.19 25.25
CA LYS A 201 -20.15 8.56 26.68
C LYS A 201 -20.71 7.45 27.55
N ASP A 202 -21.75 6.77 27.10
CA ASP A 202 -22.37 5.68 27.85
C ASP A 202 -21.39 4.52 28.09
N VAL A 203 -20.51 4.25 27.12
CA VAL A 203 -19.54 3.14 27.19
C VAL A 203 -18.22 3.54 27.85
N TYR A 204 -17.70 4.73 27.54
CA TYR A 204 -16.37 5.17 28.00
C TYR A 204 -16.39 6.08 29.24
N GLY A 205 -17.56 6.56 29.67
CA GLY A 205 -17.74 7.29 30.93
C GLY A 205 -17.20 8.73 30.97
N PHE A 206 -17.14 9.42 29.82
CA PHE A 206 -16.65 10.81 29.70
C PHE A 206 -17.70 11.91 29.94
#